data_AF-A0AAN6QF10-F1
#
_entry.id   AF-A0AAN6QF10-F1
#
_cell.length_a   1.000
_cell.length_b   1.000
_cell.length_c   1.000
_cell.angle_alpha   90.00
_cell.angle_beta   90.00
_cell.angle_gamma   90.00
#
_symmetry.space_group_name_H-M   'P 1'
#
loop_
_entity.id
_entity.type
_entity.pdbx_description
1 polymer ?
#
loop_
_entity_poly.entity_id
_entity_poly.type
_entity_poly.pdbx_seq_one_letter_code
_entity_poly.pdbx_strand_id
1 'polypeptide(L)'
;MERQQRKRLIQALKHERVINDALMQRLRVLTSALQSRQSNLNPADIAFQALMELASAKPEEDSPPPRPEGVFDADLPPLPTYSKMLVTVLDEVNNTLDERRTDKSHRYQAFAQELGVHVQKVQDLQAELVKELDTLEQQDSKKITSESYHAGFDSSYVNNTKPAETSKQETKIDVELLNPNHTLDETTLNAQTGKQTRTAADNSGVSEPTKIRASPAAMRFAEIPASDSRASRDHLSSHPKLLQQESETVGLLIEAYYALMLDQPDEKRARQYVHQALLLQYCRMLGRDGLQLVFKRITTPGHQARELFEKDVAERFQTIRSMAKRDSRETDEGVEQVQLYPAGENSSIRIQVPPVESEGEEARKAREIFEQFSPEMRAALERGLLEEVNNVS
;
A
#
# COMPACT_ATOMS: atom_id res chain seq x y z
N MET A 1 27.26 -25.99 -1.49
CA MET A 1 26.11 -25.08 -1.65
C MET A 1 25.32 -25.04 -0.35
N GLU A 2 25.44 -23.93 0.38
CA GLU A 2 24.64 -23.69 1.59
C GLU A 2 23.16 -23.48 1.22
N ARG A 3 22.23 -23.85 2.10
CA ARG A 3 20.77 -23.77 1.82
C ARG A 3 20.31 -22.37 1.41
N GLN A 4 20.81 -21.34 2.10
CA GLN A 4 20.47 -19.95 1.77
C GLN A 4 21.00 -19.54 0.39
N GLN A 5 22.22 -19.96 0.04
CA GLN A 5 22.79 -19.74 -1.30
C GLN A 5 21.93 -20.42 -2.37
N ARG A 6 21.49 -21.65 -2.13
CA ARG A 6 20.59 -22.37 -3.04
C ARG A 6 19.26 -21.64 -3.24
N LYS A 7 18.65 -21.16 -2.16
CA LYS A 7 17.38 -20.41 -2.23
C LYS A 7 17.52 -19.11 -3.00
N ARG A 8 18.59 -18.34 -2.73
CA ARG A 8 18.91 -17.14 -3.51
C ARG A 8 19.08 -17.48 -4.99
N LEU A 9 19.79 -18.56 -5.30
CA LEU A 9 19.99 -18.99 -6.67
C LEU A 9 18.68 -19.45 -7.34
N ILE A 10 17.80 -20.18 -6.66
CA ILE A 10 16.47 -20.53 -7.16
C ILE A 10 15.65 -19.26 -7.47
N GLN A 11 15.67 -18.26 -6.58
CA GLN A 11 14.97 -17.00 -6.80
C GLN A 11 15.57 -16.20 -7.96
N ALA A 12 16.90 -16.19 -8.11
CA ALA A 12 17.60 -15.56 -9.22
C ALA A 12 17.21 -16.21 -10.56
N LEU A 13 17.29 -17.55 -10.64
CA LEU A 13 16.92 -18.30 -11.84
C LEU A 13 15.43 -18.13 -12.18
N LYS A 14 14.54 -18.09 -11.18
CA LYS A 14 13.11 -17.79 -11.42
C LYS A 14 12.90 -16.41 -12.04
N HIS A 15 13.62 -15.42 -11.55
CA HIS A 15 13.54 -14.06 -12.07
C HIS A 15 14.08 -13.98 -13.51
N GLU A 16 15.25 -14.58 -13.75
CA GLU A 16 15.85 -14.66 -15.09
C GLU A 16 14.94 -15.39 -16.08
N ARG A 17 14.30 -16.49 -15.66
CA ARG A 17 13.33 -17.22 -16.47
C ARG A 17 12.22 -16.31 -17.01
N VAL A 18 11.63 -15.49 -16.15
CA VAL A 18 10.55 -14.57 -16.51
C VAL A 18 11.03 -13.55 -17.54
N ILE A 19 12.24 -13.01 -17.37
CA ILE A 19 12.85 -12.06 -18.31
C ILE A 19 13.08 -12.73 -19.66
N ASN A 20 13.70 -13.91 -19.67
CA ASN A 20 14.00 -14.66 -20.89
C ASN A 20 12.74 -15.10 -21.63
N ASP A 21 11.70 -15.57 -20.93
CA ASP A 21 10.41 -15.93 -21.54
C ASP A 21 9.79 -14.72 -22.26
N ALA A 22 9.79 -13.55 -21.62
CA ALA A 22 9.27 -12.32 -22.19
C ALA A 22 10.12 -11.81 -23.37
N LEU A 23 11.45 -11.94 -23.32
CA LEU A 23 12.34 -11.63 -24.44
C LEU A 23 12.10 -12.55 -25.64
N MET A 24 11.99 -13.87 -25.40
CA MET A 24 11.71 -14.85 -26.44
C MET A 24 10.38 -14.59 -27.16
N GLN A 25 9.33 -14.26 -26.41
CA GLN A 25 8.03 -13.92 -27.01
C GLN A 25 8.15 -12.76 -27.99
N ARG A 26 8.86 -11.69 -27.59
CA ARG A 26 9.07 -10.52 -28.45
C ARG A 26 9.96 -10.82 -29.66
N LEU A 27 11.05 -11.58 -29.48
CA LEU A 27 11.90 -12.01 -30.59
C LEU A 27 11.13 -12.86 -31.61
N ARG A 28 10.23 -13.74 -31.15
CA ARG A 28 9.37 -14.54 -32.04
C ARG A 28 8.40 -13.66 -32.83
N VAL A 29 7.77 -12.68 -32.18
CA VAL A 29 6.91 -11.70 -32.86
C VAL A 29 7.70 -10.92 -33.90
N LEU A 30 8.88 -10.41 -33.55
CA LEU A 30 9.75 -9.68 -34.47
C LEU A 30 10.20 -10.55 -35.65
N THR A 31 10.58 -11.80 -35.40
CA THR A 31 10.96 -12.76 -36.45
C THR A 31 9.77 -13.04 -37.39
N SER A 32 8.56 -13.20 -36.86
CA SER A 32 7.35 -13.41 -37.68
C SER A 32 6.99 -12.17 -38.50
N ALA A 33 7.16 -10.97 -37.93
CA ALA A 33 6.93 -9.71 -38.61
C ALA A 33 7.90 -9.54 -39.79
N LEU A 34 9.17 -9.86 -39.59
CA LEU A 34 10.16 -9.91 -40.68
C LEU A 34 9.78 -10.94 -41.74
N GLN A 35 9.50 -12.19 -41.36
CA GLN A 35 9.13 -13.21 -42.35
C GLN A 35 7.89 -12.83 -43.21
N SER A 36 6.94 -12.10 -42.63
CA SER A 36 5.74 -11.62 -43.34
C SER A 36 6.00 -10.41 -44.26
N ARG A 37 6.94 -9.52 -43.90
CA ARG A 37 7.25 -8.28 -44.63
C ARG A 37 8.47 -8.46 -45.53
N GLN A 38 8.41 -9.40 -46.48
CA GLN A 38 9.43 -9.51 -47.53
C GLN A 38 9.38 -8.26 -48.42
N SER A 39 10.39 -7.41 -48.34
CA SER A 39 10.46 -6.17 -49.11
C SER A 39 11.91 -5.85 -49.48
N ASN A 40 12.09 -4.94 -50.45
CA ASN A 40 13.40 -4.44 -50.88
C ASN A 40 14.01 -3.42 -49.89
N LEU A 41 13.36 -3.19 -48.76
CA LEU A 41 13.80 -2.26 -47.71
C LEU A 41 14.84 -2.92 -46.79
N ASN A 42 15.61 -2.10 -46.07
CA ASN A 42 16.63 -2.59 -45.16
C ASN A 42 15.98 -3.42 -44.02
N PRO A 43 16.38 -4.68 -43.79
CA PRO A 43 15.77 -5.54 -42.76
C PRO A 43 15.88 -4.94 -41.35
N ALA A 44 16.94 -4.18 -41.07
CA ALA A 44 17.14 -3.51 -39.78
C ALA A 44 16.07 -2.44 -39.51
N ASP A 45 15.70 -1.65 -40.52
CA ASP A 45 14.70 -0.58 -40.37
C ASP A 45 13.31 -1.16 -40.12
N ILE A 46 12.97 -2.28 -40.77
CA ILE A 46 11.71 -3.00 -40.57
C ILE A 46 11.67 -3.64 -39.18
N ALA A 47 12.78 -4.24 -38.75
CA ALA A 47 12.90 -4.81 -37.41
C ALA A 47 12.75 -3.74 -36.34
N PHE A 48 13.38 -2.57 -36.53
CA PHE A 48 13.28 -1.44 -35.63
C PHE A 48 11.86 -0.85 -35.60
N GLN A 49 11.21 -0.71 -36.76
CA GLN A 49 9.82 -0.26 -36.82
C GLN A 49 8.88 -1.23 -36.10
N ALA A 50 9.03 -2.55 -36.34
CA ALA A 50 8.24 -3.57 -35.65
C ALA A 50 8.49 -3.55 -34.13
N LEU A 51 9.72 -3.25 -33.70
CA LEU A 51 10.06 -3.09 -32.30
C LEU A 51 9.39 -1.87 -31.67
N MET A 52 9.39 -0.73 -32.36
CA MET A 52 8.69 0.48 -31.90
C MET A 52 7.17 0.30 -31.85
N GLU A 53 6.59 -0.41 -32.83
CA GLU A 53 5.18 -0.81 -32.82
C GLU A 53 4.87 -1.69 -31.61
N LEU A 54 5.74 -2.66 -31.28
CA LEU A 54 5.56 -3.55 -30.12
C LEU A 54 5.70 -2.81 -28.78
N ALA A 55 6.67 -1.91 -28.67
CA ALA A 55 6.92 -1.11 -27.47
C ALA A 55 5.78 -0.11 -27.20
N SER A 56 5.28 0.55 -28.25
CA SER A 56 4.21 1.53 -28.15
C SER A 56 2.83 0.90 -27.92
N ALA A 57 2.60 -0.33 -28.39
CA ALA A 57 1.33 -1.03 -28.18
C ALA A 57 1.04 -1.27 -26.68
N LYS A 58 2.08 -1.53 -25.88
CA LYS A 58 1.96 -1.80 -24.44
C LYS A 58 3.20 -1.31 -23.68
N PRO A 59 3.27 -0.02 -23.34
CA PRO A 59 4.45 0.57 -22.70
C PRO A 59 4.73 -0.02 -21.31
N GLU A 60 3.68 -0.38 -20.56
CA GLU A 60 3.81 -0.98 -19.23
C GLU A 60 4.45 -2.38 -19.27
N GLU A 61 4.25 -3.14 -20.35
CA GLU A 61 4.82 -4.48 -20.48
C GLU A 61 6.30 -4.44 -20.92
N ASP A 62 6.79 -3.32 -21.47
CA ASP A 62 8.16 -3.18 -21.98
C ASP A 62 9.24 -3.08 -20.88
N SER A 63 8.82 -2.91 -19.61
CA SER A 63 9.74 -2.92 -18.48
C SER A 63 9.81 -4.32 -17.84
N PRO A 64 11.02 -4.87 -17.61
CA PRO A 64 11.16 -6.13 -16.90
C PRO A 64 10.70 -5.99 -15.43
N PRO A 65 10.27 -7.09 -14.78
CA PRO A 65 9.85 -7.04 -13.38
C PRO A 65 10.99 -6.57 -12.47
N PRO A 66 10.69 -5.97 -11.31
CA PRO A 66 11.72 -5.57 -10.35
C PRO A 66 12.49 -6.78 -9.84
N ARG A 67 13.77 -6.58 -9.53
CA ARG A 67 14.63 -7.63 -8.99
C ARG A 67 14.14 -8.05 -7.60
N PRO A 68 14.12 -9.35 -7.26
CA PRO A 68 13.79 -9.81 -5.92
C PRO A 68 14.80 -9.28 -4.89
N GLU A 69 14.28 -8.79 -3.76
CA GLU A 69 15.08 -8.22 -2.68
C GLU A 69 16.05 -9.27 -2.08
N GLY A 70 17.30 -8.88 -1.85
CA GLY A 70 18.31 -9.73 -1.19
C GLY A 70 18.87 -10.88 -2.03
N VAL A 71 18.55 -10.94 -3.33
CA VAL A 71 19.06 -11.94 -4.29
C VAL A 71 20.20 -11.38 -5.13
N PHE A 72 20.06 -10.14 -5.58
CA PHE A 72 21.06 -9.42 -6.39
C PHE A 72 21.72 -8.31 -5.56
N ASP A 73 22.95 -7.93 -5.91
CA ASP A 73 23.64 -6.81 -5.25
C ASP A 73 22.85 -5.51 -5.42
N ALA A 74 22.75 -4.72 -4.34
CA ALA A 74 21.95 -3.50 -4.31
C ALA A 74 22.48 -2.40 -5.26
N ASP A 75 23.76 -2.48 -5.63
CA ASP A 75 24.45 -1.49 -6.46
C ASP A 75 24.33 -1.77 -7.97
N LEU A 76 23.60 -2.82 -8.37
CA LEU A 76 23.43 -3.15 -9.78
C LEU A 76 22.53 -2.11 -10.47
N PRO A 77 22.90 -1.66 -11.69
CA PRO A 77 22.09 -0.70 -12.43
C PRO A 77 20.70 -1.26 -12.73
N PRO A 78 19.69 -0.38 -12.90
CA PRO A 78 18.35 -0.80 -13.29
C PRO A 78 18.40 -1.61 -14.59
N LEU A 79 17.53 -2.61 -14.68
CA LEU A 79 17.45 -3.44 -15.87
C LEU A 79 17.03 -2.57 -17.07
N PRO A 80 17.67 -2.74 -18.24
CA PRO A 80 17.21 -2.07 -19.46
C PRO A 80 15.81 -2.56 -19.84
N THR A 81 15.04 -1.74 -20.55
CA THR A 81 13.75 -2.15 -21.11
C THR A 81 13.92 -3.27 -22.13
N TYR A 82 12.87 -4.06 -22.36
CA TYR A 82 12.89 -5.14 -23.36
C TYR A 82 13.22 -4.59 -24.75
N SER A 83 12.66 -3.43 -25.12
CA SER A 83 13.04 -2.73 -26.35
C SER A 83 14.54 -2.51 -26.46
N LYS A 84 15.18 -1.99 -25.41
CA LYS A 84 16.62 -1.72 -25.42
C LYS A 84 17.43 -3.01 -25.56
N MET A 85 17.02 -4.09 -24.88
CA MET A 85 17.65 -5.41 -25.04
C MET A 85 17.50 -5.94 -26.47
N LEU A 86 16.35 -5.76 -27.10
CA LEU A 86 16.12 -6.21 -28.48
C LEU A 86 16.93 -5.39 -29.49
N VAL A 87 17.07 -4.08 -29.30
CA VAL A 87 17.97 -3.25 -30.13
C VAL A 87 19.40 -3.80 -30.08
N THR A 88 19.91 -4.16 -28.89
CA THR A 88 21.28 -4.73 -28.81
C THR A 88 21.43 -6.05 -29.58
N VAL A 89 20.40 -6.88 -29.62
CA VAL A 89 20.40 -8.11 -30.43
C VAL A 89 20.36 -7.78 -31.93
N LEU A 90 19.54 -6.80 -32.34
CA LEU A 90 19.49 -6.36 -33.73
C LEU A 90 20.82 -5.76 -34.20
N ASP A 91 21.49 -4.98 -33.34
CA ASP A 91 22.81 -4.42 -33.62
C ASP A 91 23.86 -5.53 -33.76
N GLU A 92 23.84 -6.54 -32.88
CA GLU A 92 24.74 -7.70 -32.96
C GLU A 92 24.52 -8.50 -34.26
N VAL A 93 23.26 -8.74 -34.63
CA VAL A 93 22.92 -9.38 -35.92
C VAL A 93 23.40 -8.54 -37.10
N ASN A 94 23.24 -7.21 -37.04
CA ASN A 94 23.71 -6.35 -38.11
C ASN A 94 25.25 -6.36 -38.23
N ASN A 95 25.95 -6.28 -37.11
CA ASN A 95 27.42 -6.32 -37.05
C ASN A 95 27.96 -7.65 -37.58
N THR A 96 27.37 -8.78 -37.19
CA THR A 96 27.81 -10.11 -37.68
C THR A 96 27.61 -10.28 -39.19
N LEU A 97 26.57 -9.68 -39.77
CA LEU A 97 26.37 -9.67 -41.23
C LEU A 97 27.34 -8.76 -41.97
N ASP A 98 27.70 -7.63 -41.37
CA ASP A 98 28.67 -6.69 -41.90
C ASP A 98 30.09 -7.27 -41.89
N GLU A 99 30.46 -7.98 -40.81
CA GLU A 99 31.71 -8.75 -40.72
C GLU A 99 31.80 -9.84 -41.79
N ARG A 100 30.68 -10.54 -42.05
CA ARG A 100 30.59 -11.57 -43.09
C ARG A 100 30.51 -11.01 -44.51
N ARG A 101 30.45 -9.68 -44.69
CA ARG A 101 30.34 -8.98 -45.99
C ARG A 101 29.24 -9.56 -46.88
N THR A 102 28.07 -9.79 -46.30
CA THR A 102 26.94 -10.34 -47.03
C THR A 102 26.43 -9.40 -48.12
N ASP A 103 26.18 -9.94 -49.32
CA ASP A 103 25.64 -9.18 -50.45
C ASP A 103 24.27 -8.59 -50.14
N LYS A 104 24.04 -7.35 -50.59
CA LYS A 104 22.80 -6.58 -50.33
C LYS A 104 21.53 -7.30 -50.81
N SER A 105 21.63 -8.14 -51.84
CA SER A 105 20.53 -8.94 -52.38
C SER A 105 20.06 -10.06 -51.45
N HIS A 106 20.97 -10.66 -50.67
CA HIS A 106 20.68 -11.76 -49.74
C HIS A 106 20.65 -11.33 -48.28
N ARG A 107 21.00 -10.07 -48.00
CA ARG A 107 21.08 -9.50 -46.64
C ARG A 107 19.80 -9.71 -45.85
N TYR A 108 18.64 -9.55 -46.47
CA TYR A 108 17.34 -9.76 -45.83
C TYR A 108 17.19 -11.19 -45.28
N GLN A 109 17.47 -12.18 -46.11
CA GLN A 109 17.36 -13.60 -45.75
C GLN A 109 18.42 -13.99 -44.72
N ALA A 110 19.65 -13.48 -44.88
CA ALA A 110 20.73 -13.70 -43.93
C ALA A 110 20.40 -13.10 -42.55
N PHE A 111 19.78 -11.91 -42.51
CA PHE A 111 19.33 -11.27 -41.28
C PHE A 111 18.26 -12.09 -40.56
N ALA A 112 17.25 -12.58 -41.29
CA ALA A 112 16.22 -13.42 -40.70
C ALA A 112 16.79 -14.76 -40.17
N GLN A 113 17.79 -15.33 -40.84
CA GLN A 113 18.47 -16.55 -40.40
C GLN A 113 19.30 -16.32 -39.14
N GLU A 114 20.14 -15.29 -39.11
CA GLU A 114 20.95 -14.96 -37.93
C GLU A 114 20.07 -14.60 -36.73
N LEU A 115 18.99 -13.84 -36.92
CA LEU A 115 18.03 -13.58 -35.85
C LEU A 115 17.41 -14.89 -35.34
N GLY A 116 17.11 -15.85 -36.22
CA GLY A 116 16.67 -17.19 -35.86
C GLY A 116 17.68 -17.96 -35.01
N VAL A 117 18.98 -17.80 -35.29
CA VAL A 117 20.06 -18.35 -34.46
C VAL A 117 20.04 -17.75 -33.06
N HIS A 118 19.83 -16.43 -32.91
CA HIS A 118 19.69 -15.79 -31.60
C HIS A 118 18.45 -16.28 -30.84
N VAL A 119 17.31 -16.46 -31.52
CA VAL A 119 16.12 -17.07 -30.92
C VAL A 119 16.43 -18.46 -30.38
N GLN A 120 17.13 -19.29 -31.15
CA GLN A 120 17.51 -20.63 -30.73
C GLN A 120 18.46 -20.61 -29.53
N LYS A 121 19.46 -19.71 -29.52
CA LYS A 121 20.38 -19.55 -28.38
C LYS A 121 19.62 -19.21 -27.09
N VAL A 122 18.69 -18.25 -27.13
CA VAL A 122 17.89 -17.89 -25.94
C VAL A 122 17.00 -19.07 -25.52
N GLN A 123 16.45 -19.82 -26.48
CA GLN A 123 15.66 -21.02 -26.18
C GLN A 123 16.50 -22.13 -25.53
N ASP A 124 17.72 -22.36 -25.99
CA ASP A 124 18.63 -23.36 -25.42
C ASP A 124 19.05 -22.96 -24.00
N LEU A 125 19.41 -21.69 -23.79
CA LEU A 125 19.69 -21.14 -22.45
C LEU A 125 18.50 -21.29 -21.51
N GLN A 126 17.29 -21.00 -21.98
CA GLN A 126 16.08 -21.18 -21.19
C GLN A 126 15.85 -22.66 -20.83
N ALA A 127 16.13 -23.58 -21.76
CA ALA A 127 15.99 -25.01 -21.50
C ALA A 127 17.00 -25.52 -20.46
N GLU A 128 18.24 -25.01 -20.48
CA GLU A 128 19.25 -25.30 -19.46
C GLU A 128 18.86 -24.72 -18.10
N LEU A 129 18.39 -23.47 -18.07
CA LEU A 129 17.91 -22.80 -16.87
C LEU A 129 16.77 -23.58 -16.21
N VAL A 130 15.77 -24.02 -16.98
CA VAL A 130 14.64 -24.80 -16.46
C VAL A 130 15.13 -26.12 -15.87
N LYS A 131 16.05 -26.82 -16.53
CA LYS A 131 16.64 -28.05 -15.99
C LYS A 131 17.37 -27.79 -14.67
N GLU A 132 18.17 -26.73 -14.59
CA GLU A 132 18.87 -26.39 -13.37
C GLU A 132 17.90 -26.03 -12.24
N LEU A 133 16.89 -25.20 -12.52
CA LEU A 133 15.84 -24.82 -11.59
C LEU A 133 15.11 -26.05 -11.03
N ASP A 134 14.70 -26.98 -11.89
CA ASP A 134 14.04 -28.23 -11.49
C ASP A 134 14.94 -29.07 -10.56
N THR A 135 16.24 -29.18 -10.87
CA THR A 135 17.17 -29.93 -10.01
C THR A 135 17.31 -29.29 -8.63
N LEU A 136 17.33 -27.95 -8.56
CA LEU A 136 17.48 -27.23 -7.30
C LEU A 136 16.20 -27.24 -6.47
N GLU A 137 15.03 -27.13 -7.09
CA GLU A 137 13.74 -27.26 -6.42
C GLU A 137 13.51 -28.68 -5.90
N GLN A 138 13.91 -29.71 -6.65
CA GLN A 138 13.93 -31.08 -6.17
C GLN A 138 14.89 -31.26 -4.98
N GLN A 139 16.04 -30.56 -4.98
CA GLN A 139 16.95 -30.61 -3.84
C GLN A 139 16.44 -29.85 -2.62
N ASP A 140 15.68 -28.76 -2.79
CA ASP A 140 15.11 -27.98 -1.70
C ASP A 140 13.91 -28.70 -1.05
N SER A 141 13.06 -29.34 -1.86
CA SER A 141 11.89 -30.11 -1.39
C SER A 141 12.23 -31.41 -0.66
N LYS A 142 13.45 -31.96 -0.82
CA LYS A 142 13.89 -33.19 -0.14
C LYS A 142 13.88 -33.11 1.39
N LYS A 143 14.01 -31.90 1.97
CA LYS A 143 14.06 -31.72 3.42
C LYS A 143 12.95 -30.78 3.87
N ILE A 144 12.04 -31.28 4.70
CA ILE A 144 11.08 -30.44 5.42
C ILE A 144 11.89 -29.56 6.38
N THR A 145 11.74 -28.27 6.23
CA THR A 145 12.41 -27.25 7.04
C THR A 145 11.35 -26.40 7.71
N SER A 146 11.71 -25.67 8.78
CA SER A 146 10.74 -24.86 9.55
C SER A 146 9.93 -23.88 8.69
N GLU A 147 10.47 -23.45 7.54
CA GLU A 147 9.77 -22.60 6.57
C GLU A 147 8.83 -23.36 5.64
N SER A 148 9.14 -24.62 5.32
CA SER A 148 8.27 -25.52 4.51
C SER A 148 7.26 -26.26 5.41
N TYR A 149 7.35 -26.08 6.71
CA TYR A 149 6.43 -26.64 7.67
C TYR A 149 5.15 -25.79 7.69
N HIS A 150 4.06 -26.37 7.21
CA HIS A 150 2.74 -25.77 7.29
C HIS A 150 1.96 -26.46 8.41
N ALA A 151 1.61 -25.72 9.47
CA ALA A 151 0.71 -26.25 10.50
C ALA A 151 -0.72 -26.26 9.95
N GLY A 152 -1.30 -27.45 9.72
CA GLY A 152 -2.66 -27.58 9.20
C GLY A 152 -3.74 -27.13 10.19
N PHE A 153 -3.46 -27.22 11.48
CA PHE A 153 -4.33 -26.74 12.54
C PHE A 153 -3.45 -26.35 13.74
N ASP A 154 -3.41 -25.07 14.07
CA ASP A 154 -2.69 -24.54 15.24
C ASP A 154 -3.69 -23.82 16.14
N SER A 155 -4.29 -24.57 17.08
CA SER A 155 -5.12 -24.01 18.12
C SER A 155 -4.39 -24.12 19.46
N SER A 156 -4.00 -22.99 20.03
CA SER A 156 -3.52 -22.95 21.42
C SER A 156 -4.70 -22.68 22.35
N TYR A 157 -5.23 -23.74 22.97
CA TYR A 157 -6.21 -23.62 24.05
C TYR A 157 -5.47 -23.55 25.40
N VAL A 158 -5.51 -22.39 26.05
CA VAL A 158 -4.98 -22.22 27.41
C VAL A 158 -6.15 -22.25 28.38
N ASN A 159 -6.26 -23.34 29.15
CA ASN A 159 -7.29 -23.45 30.18
C ASN A 159 -6.88 -22.61 31.40
N ASN A 160 -7.40 -21.38 31.47
CA ASN A 160 -7.29 -20.56 32.67
C ASN A 160 -8.34 -21.02 33.70
N THR A 161 -8.16 -22.21 34.28
CA THR A 161 -8.91 -22.55 35.50
C THR A 161 -8.40 -21.66 36.63
N LYS A 162 -9.16 -20.61 36.94
CA LYS A 162 -9.04 -19.94 38.23
C LYS A 162 -9.32 -20.98 39.33
N PRO A 163 -8.56 -21.00 40.44
CA PRO A 163 -8.91 -21.80 41.61
C PRO A 163 -10.34 -21.44 42.04
N ALA A 164 -11.16 -22.46 42.25
CA ALA A 164 -12.57 -22.33 42.57
C ALA A 164 -12.77 -21.55 43.89
N GLU A 165 -13.55 -20.47 43.83
CA GLU A 165 -14.30 -20.01 44.98
C GLU A 165 -15.75 -20.46 44.82
N THR A 166 -16.21 -21.10 45.89
CA THR A 166 -17.54 -21.67 46.12
C THR A 166 -18.66 -20.66 45.90
N SER A 167 -19.61 -20.98 45.03
CA SER A 167 -21.02 -20.63 45.24
C SER A 167 -21.94 -21.62 44.51
N LYS A 168 -23.05 -21.91 45.18
CA LYS A 168 -24.01 -22.97 44.88
C LYS A 168 -24.87 -22.62 43.65
N GLN A 169 -25.19 -23.68 42.90
CA GLN A 169 -26.43 -23.95 42.14
C GLN A 169 -27.25 -22.76 41.63
N GLU A 170 -27.41 -22.69 40.30
CA GLU A 170 -28.68 -23.07 39.68
C GLU A 170 -28.48 -23.36 38.18
N THR A 171 -28.91 -24.56 37.78
CA THR A 171 -28.97 -25.07 36.42
C THR A 171 -30.10 -24.41 35.63
N LYS A 172 -29.75 -23.66 34.58
CA LYS A 172 -30.60 -23.49 33.40
C LYS A 172 -29.78 -23.81 32.17
N ILE A 173 -30.17 -24.89 31.50
CA ILE A 173 -29.67 -25.31 30.20
C ILE A 173 -30.53 -24.56 29.19
N ASP A 174 -30.03 -23.45 28.65
CA ASP A 174 -30.50 -22.93 27.37
C ASP A 174 -29.57 -23.50 26.29
N VAL A 175 -30.12 -24.43 25.51
CA VAL A 175 -29.53 -24.88 24.25
C VAL A 175 -29.80 -23.77 23.24
N GLU A 176 -28.91 -22.78 23.15
CA GLU A 176 -28.89 -21.89 22.00
C GLU A 176 -28.15 -22.56 20.85
N LEU A 177 -28.88 -22.74 19.75
CA LEU A 177 -28.40 -23.35 18.52
C LEU A 177 -27.28 -22.50 17.89
N LEU A 178 -26.24 -23.22 17.51
CA LEU A 178 -25.03 -22.77 16.84
C LEU A 178 -25.37 -22.30 15.40
N ASN A 179 -25.48 -20.98 15.20
CA ASN A 179 -25.51 -20.24 13.92
C ASN A 179 -26.63 -20.58 12.89
N PRO A 180 -27.74 -19.82 12.82
CA PRO A 180 -28.69 -19.98 11.72
C PRO A 180 -28.29 -19.33 10.39
N ASN A 181 -27.32 -18.40 10.34
CA ASN A 181 -26.96 -17.69 9.10
C ASN A 181 -25.51 -17.15 9.11
N HIS A 182 -24.50 -18.00 8.91
CA HIS A 182 -23.15 -17.52 8.65
C HIS A 182 -22.59 -18.12 7.36
N THR A 183 -22.60 -17.35 6.28
CA THR A 183 -21.77 -17.54 5.08
C THR A 183 -20.37 -16.99 5.36
N LEU A 184 -19.37 -17.88 5.46
CA LEU A 184 -17.95 -17.52 5.47
C LEU A 184 -17.49 -17.46 4.01
N ASP A 185 -17.30 -16.26 3.46
CA ASP A 185 -16.33 -16.06 2.40
C ASP A 185 -14.97 -15.89 3.04
N GLU A 186 -14.11 -16.89 2.85
CA GLU A 186 -12.70 -16.85 3.21
C GLU A 186 -11.97 -15.95 2.22
N THR A 187 -11.39 -14.85 2.69
CA THR A 187 -10.11 -14.39 2.17
C THR A 187 -9.28 -13.85 3.32
N THR A 188 -8.42 -14.74 3.81
CA THR A 188 -7.05 -14.52 4.30
C THR A 188 -6.61 -13.05 4.43
N LEU A 189 -5.95 -12.72 5.55
CA LEU A 189 -4.65 -12.03 5.49
C LEU A 189 -3.83 -12.26 6.77
N ASN A 190 -2.66 -12.83 6.51
CA ASN A 190 -1.49 -12.92 7.34
C ASN A 190 -0.68 -11.61 7.24
N ALA A 191 0.29 -11.45 8.14
CA ALA A 191 1.34 -10.42 8.22
C ALA A 191 0.96 -9.13 9.00
N GLN A 192 1.55 -8.88 10.18
CA GLN A 192 2.94 -8.43 10.39
C GLN A 192 3.30 -7.18 9.59
N THR A 193 3.21 -6.06 10.32
CA THR A 193 4.18 -4.96 10.39
C THR A 193 4.68 -4.32 9.09
N GLY A 194 4.18 -3.12 8.85
CA GLY A 194 5.04 -1.94 8.85
C GLY A 194 5.38 -1.34 7.49
N LYS A 195 4.52 -0.46 6.98
CA LYS A 195 4.91 0.90 6.57
C LYS A 195 3.67 1.70 6.20
N GLN A 196 3.70 2.95 6.62
CA GLN A 196 2.79 4.00 6.21
C GLN A 196 2.74 4.09 4.69
N THR A 197 1.54 4.07 4.13
CA THR A 197 1.18 4.84 2.93
C THR A 197 -0.31 5.10 2.98
N ARG A 198 -0.67 6.38 2.94
CA ARG A 198 -2.04 6.85 2.79
C ARG A 198 -2.48 6.52 1.37
N THR A 199 -3.44 5.64 1.20
CA THR A 199 -4.23 5.52 -0.03
C THR A 199 -5.62 6.07 0.26
N ALA A 200 -5.82 7.33 -0.12
CA ALA A 200 -7.15 7.90 -0.26
C ALA A 200 -7.62 7.58 -1.69
N ALA A 201 -8.49 6.58 -1.79
CA ALA A 201 -9.38 6.41 -2.92
C ALA A 201 -10.79 6.31 -2.37
N ASP A 202 -11.56 7.34 -2.65
CA ASP A 202 -12.78 7.25 -3.45
C ASP A 202 -14.07 7.80 -2.84
N ASN A 203 -14.67 8.63 -3.68
CA ASN A 203 -16.04 9.07 -3.88
C ASN A 203 -17.10 9.09 -2.77
N SER A 204 -17.56 10.33 -2.55
CA SER A 204 -18.94 10.80 -2.68
C SER A 204 -20.08 9.97 -2.05
N GLY A 205 -20.50 10.47 -0.89
CA GLY A 205 -21.83 10.26 -0.33
C GLY A 205 -22.01 11.22 0.82
N VAL A 206 -22.88 12.21 0.67
CA VAL A 206 -23.29 13.10 1.76
C VAL A 206 -23.86 12.23 2.87
N SER A 207 -23.09 12.08 3.94
CA SER A 207 -23.51 11.52 5.21
C SER A 207 -22.59 12.13 6.26
N GLU A 208 -23.18 12.61 7.35
CA GLU A 208 -22.50 13.24 8.49
C GLU A 208 -21.13 12.63 8.78
N PRO A 209 -20.14 13.41 9.27
CA PRO A 209 -18.84 12.87 9.67
C PRO A 209 -19.11 11.72 10.62
N THR A 210 -18.87 10.49 10.16
CA THR A 210 -19.13 9.28 10.94
C THR A 210 -18.39 9.47 12.25
N LYS A 211 -19.14 9.75 13.33
CA LYS A 211 -18.61 10.17 14.62
C LYS A 211 -17.81 9.00 15.19
N ILE A 212 -16.51 8.94 14.89
CA ILE A 212 -15.56 8.07 15.59
C ILE A 212 -15.49 8.61 17.01
N ARG A 213 -16.45 8.20 17.85
CA ARG A 213 -16.51 8.51 19.27
C ARG A 213 -16.01 7.32 20.07
N ALA A 214 -15.34 7.62 21.17
CA ALA A 214 -14.96 6.62 22.16
C ALA A 214 -16.23 5.92 22.68
N SER A 215 -16.17 4.60 22.85
CA SER A 215 -17.29 3.87 23.45
C SER A 215 -17.51 4.30 24.91
N PRO A 216 -18.71 4.06 25.48
CA PRO A 216 -18.95 4.35 26.90
C PRO A 216 -17.95 3.66 27.84
N ALA A 217 -17.42 2.50 27.47
CA ALA A 217 -16.39 1.81 28.23
C ALA A 217 -15.03 2.51 28.13
N ALA A 218 -14.66 3.02 26.94
CA ALA A 218 -13.46 3.83 26.77
C ALA A 218 -13.54 5.17 27.50
N MET A 219 -14.72 5.81 27.53
CA MET A 219 -14.92 7.05 28.29
C MET A 219 -14.73 6.86 29.81
N ARG A 220 -15.30 5.79 30.38
CA ARG A 220 -15.06 5.45 31.80
C ARG A 220 -13.59 5.18 32.09
N PHE A 221 -12.88 4.57 31.15
CA PHE A 221 -11.44 4.38 31.26
C PHE A 221 -10.68 5.72 31.22
N ALA A 222 -11.11 6.63 30.36
CA ALA A 222 -10.53 7.97 30.21
C ALA A 222 -10.62 8.81 31.49
N GLU A 223 -11.69 8.63 32.26
CA GLU A 223 -11.94 9.32 33.53
C GLU A 223 -11.04 8.85 34.69
N ILE A 224 -10.41 7.67 34.59
CA ILE A 224 -9.56 7.13 35.66
C ILE A 224 -8.27 7.96 35.77
N PRO A 225 -7.97 8.62 36.89
CA PRO A 225 -6.82 9.53 37.01
C PRO A 225 -5.49 8.90 36.55
N ALA A 226 -4.65 9.66 35.83
CA ALA A 226 -3.33 9.21 35.37
C ALA A 226 -2.43 8.67 36.49
N SER A 227 -2.58 9.19 37.71
CA SER A 227 -1.85 8.72 38.89
C SER A 227 -2.29 7.34 39.39
N ASP A 228 -3.51 6.90 39.06
CA ASP A 228 -4.06 5.60 39.48
C ASP A 228 -3.85 4.54 38.38
N SER A 229 -2.61 4.06 38.34
CA SER A 229 -2.23 2.98 37.44
C SER A 229 -2.92 1.66 37.81
N ARG A 230 -3.34 1.47 39.07
CA ARG A 230 -4.01 0.23 39.51
C ARG A 230 -5.43 0.17 38.96
N ALA A 231 -6.21 1.24 39.15
CA ALA A 231 -7.56 1.33 38.62
C ALA A 231 -7.57 1.22 37.10
N SER A 232 -6.62 1.86 36.41
CA SER A 232 -6.49 1.78 34.95
C SER A 232 -6.24 0.34 34.49
N ARG A 233 -5.34 -0.39 35.18
CA ARG A 233 -5.04 -1.79 34.88
C ARG A 233 -6.23 -2.71 35.13
N ASP A 234 -6.93 -2.53 36.25
CA ASP A 234 -8.07 -3.37 36.64
C ASP A 234 -9.28 -3.13 35.69
N HIS A 235 -9.47 -1.91 35.21
CA HIS A 235 -10.47 -1.57 34.21
C HIS A 235 -10.18 -2.22 32.84
N LEU A 236 -8.92 -2.19 32.38
CA LEU A 236 -8.53 -2.86 31.13
C LEU A 236 -8.58 -4.39 31.23
N SER A 237 -8.27 -4.94 32.41
CA SER A 237 -8.40 -6.37 32.66
C SER A 237 -9.86 -6.85 32.64
N SER A 238 -10.81 -6.01 33.03
CA SER A 238 -12.26 -6.31 32.98
C SER A 238 -12.90 -6.00 31.63
N HIS A 239 -12.24 -5.18 30.78
CA HIS A 239 -12.72 -4.83 29.44
C HIS A 239 -11.67 -5.09 28.34
N PRO A 240 -11.33 -6.36 28.05
CA PRO A 240 -10.30 -6.68 27.04
C PRO A 240 -10.63 -6.20 25.62
N LYS A 241 -11.93 -6.01 25.30
CA LYS A 241 -12.39 -5.51 24.00
C LYS A 241 -11.81 -4.13 23.67
N LEU A 242 -11.54 -3.29 24.67
CA LEU A 242 -10.94 -1.97 24.49
C LEU A 242 -9.52 -2.03 23.90
N LEU A 243 -8.79 -3.13 24.14
CA LEU A 243 -7.43 -3.30 23.61
C LEU A 243 -7.41 -3.82 22.17
N GLN A 244 -8.52 -4.41 21.71
CA GLN A 244 -8.65 -4.98 20.36
C GLN A 244 -9.05 -3.93 19.32
N GLN A 245 -9.72 -2.87 19.76
CA GLN A 245 -10.32 -1.87 18.87
C GLN A 245 -9.42 -0.63 18.76
N GLU A 246 -8.85 -0.40 17.57
CA GLU A 246 -8.04 0.80 17.33
C GLU A 246 -8.86 2.10 17.35
N SER A 247 -10.15 1.99 17.03
CA SER A 247 -11.11 3.09 17.06
C SER A 247 -11.25 3.72 18.45
N GLU A 248 -11.00 2.98 19.53
CA GLU A 248 -11.10 3.50 20.90
C GLU A 248 -9.95 4.45 21.22
N THR A 249 -8.74 4.14 20.76
CA THR A 249 -7.60 5.06 20.87
C THR A 249 -7.87 6.35 20.12
N VAL A 250 -8.35 6.25 18.88
CA VAL A 250 -8.66 7.41 18.03
C VAL A 250 -9.81 8.23 18.64
N GLY A 251 -10.86 7.56 19.11
CA GLY A 251 -12.00 8.19 19.77
C GLY A 251 -11.60 8.99 21.00
N LEU A 252 -10.71 8.47 21.85
CA LEU A 252 -10.21 9.20 23.02
C LEU A 252 -9.36 10.42 22.67
N LEU A 253 -8.57 10.35 21.59
CA LEU A 253 -7.81 11.52 21.11
C LEU A 253 -8.74 12.59 20.52
N ILE A 254 -9.83 12.19 19.87
CA ILE A 254 -10.87 13.11 19.38
C ILE A 254 -11.58 13.78 20.57
N GLU A 255 -11.94 13.03 21.61
CA GLU A 255 -12.55 13.61 22.82
C GLU A 255 -11.55 14.55 23.56
N ALA A 256 -10.24 14.27 23.49
CA ALA A 256 -9.21 15.17 24.00
C ALA A 256 -9.16 16.49 23.21
N TYR A 257 -9.29 16.42 21.88
CA TYR A 257 -9.40 17.59 21.02
C TYR A 257 -10.66 18.40 21.34
N TYR A 258 -11.82 17.75 21.47
CA TYR A 258 -13.07 18.45 21.82
C TYR A 258 -13.00 19.14 23.18
N ALA A 259 -12.35 18.53 24.17
CA ALA A 259 -12.13 19.16 25.48
C ALA A 259 -11.30 20.46 25.41
N LEU A 260 -10.51 20.66 24.36
CA LEU A 260 -9.73 21.88 24.11
C LEU A 260 -10.46 22.90 23.22
N MET A 261 -11.51 22.48 22.50
CA MET A 261 -12.32 23.35 21.63
C MET A 261 -13.54 23.96 22.35
N LEU A 262 -13.78 23.60 23.61
CA LEU A 262 -14.80 24.25 24.43
C LEU A 262 -14.43 25.71 24.70
N ASP A 263 -15.45 26.57 24.88
CA ASP A 263 -15.29 27.99 25.26
C ASP A 263 -14.37 28.19 26.49
N GLN A 264 -14.32 27.18 27.36
CA GLN A 264 -13.35 27.06 28.44
C GLN A 264 -12.56 25.76 28.26
N PRO A 265 -11.33 25.82 27.72
CA PRO A 265 -10.55 24.62 27.41
C PRO A 265 -10.13 23.90 28.69
N ASP A 266 -10.51 22.63 28.82
CA ASP A 266 -10.10 21.79 29.96
C ASP A 266 -8.82 21.02 29.62
N GLU A 267 -7.68 21.72 29.76
CA GLU A 267 -6.37 21.14 29.47
C GLU A 267 -6.03 19.92 30.34
N LYS A 268 -6.57 19.86 31.57
CA LYS A 268 -6.34 18.73 32.48
C LYS A 268 -7.06 17.50 31.96
N ARG A 269 -8.33 17.63 31.58
CA ARG A 269 -9.13 16.54 31.00
C ARG A 269 -8.58 16.11 29.64
N ALA A 270 -8.18 17.04 28.79
CA ALA A 270 -7.56 16.72 27.52
C ALA A 270 -6.25 15.94 27.68
N ARG A 271 -5.35 16.36 28.58
CA ARG A 271 -4.12 15.63 28.88
C ARG A 271 -4.39 14.23 29.44
N GLN A 272 -5.41 14.12 30.28
CA GLN A 272 -5.88 12.88 30.86
C GLN A 272 -6.38 11.89 29.79
N TYR A 273 -7.17 12.36 28.82
CA TYR A 273 -7.62 11.55 27.69
C TYR A 273 -6.47 11.11 26.78
N VAL A 274 -5.51 12.00 26.50
CA VAL A 274 -4.29 11.65 25.76
C VAL A 274 -3.46 10.59 26.49
N HIS A 275 -3.31 10.72 27.80
CA HIS A 275 -2.61 9.74 28.63
C HIS A 275 -3.27 8.35 28.52
N GLN A 276 -4.59 8.28 28.69
CA GLN A 276 -5.32 7.01 28.61
C GLN A 276 -5.34 6.43 27.19
N ALA A 277 -5.43 7.27 26.15
CA ALA A 277 -5.31 6.83 24.76
C ALA A 277 -3.94 6.21 24.46
N LEU A 278 -2.86 6.85 24.89
CA LEU A 278 -1.51 6.31 24.71
C LEU A 278 -1.30 5.05 25.54
N LEU A 279 -1.86 4.95 26.74
CA LEU A 279 -1.79 3.75 27.55
C LEU A 279 -2.43 2.54 26.84
N LEU A 280 -3.58 2.73 26.19
CA LEU A 280 -4.20 1.72 25.32
C LEU A 280 -3.31 1.35 24.14
N GLN A 281 -2.73 2.35 23.46
CA GLN A 281 -1.84 2.15 22.32
C GLN A 281 -0.62 1.30 22.72
N TYR A 282 0.03 1.64 23.84
CA TYR A 282 1.17 0.90 24.37
C TYR A 282 0.79 -0.53 24.77
N CYS A 283 -0.35 -0.73 25.44
CA CYS A 283 -0.82 -2.07 25.80
C CYS A 283 -1.07 -2.93 24.56
N ARG A 284 -1.59 -2.35 23.47
CA ARG A 284 -1.81 -3.05 22.19
C ARG A 284 -0.50 -3.42 21.50
N MET A 285 0.46 -2.50 21.44
CA MET A 285 1.77 -2.73 20.79
C MET A 285 2.57 -3.89 21.43
N LEU A 286 2.41 -4.13 22.73
CA LEU A 286 3.14 -5.19 23.45
C LEU A 286 2.43 -6.57 23.43
N GLY A 287 1.26 -6.69 22.79
CA GLY A 287 0.58 -7.98 22.58
C GLY A 287 -0.10 -8.58 23.83
N ARG A 288 -0.22 -9.91 23.87
CA ARG A 288 -1.05 -10.66 24.84
C ARG A 288 -0.73 -10.39 26.32
N ASP A 289 0.54 -10.17 26.65
CA ASP A 289 1.00 -9.81 28.02
C ASP A 289 1.30 -8.31 28.17
N GLY A 290 0.95 -7.51 27.16
CA GLY A 290 1.28 -6.09 27.08
C GLY A 290 0.72 -5.27 28.24
N LEU A 291 -0.47 -5.61 28.72
CA LEU A 291 -1.08 -4.94 29.88
C LEU A 291 -0.19 -5.06 31.13
N GLN A 292 0.22 -6.27 31.51
CA GLN A 292 1.03 -6.43 32.72
C GLN A 292 2.41 -5.81 32.56
N LEU A 293 3.00 -5.92 31.37
CA LEU A 293 4.35 -5.44 31.10
C LEU A 293 4.43 -3.90 31.05
N VAL A 294 3.48 -3.23 30.39
CA VAL A 294 3.39 -1.77 30.32
C VAL A 294 3.22 -1.19 31.72
N PHE A 295 2.24 -1.69 32.48
CA PHE A 295 2.00 -1.20 33.84
C PHE A 295 3.19 -1.48 34.75
N LYS A 296 3.81 -2.66 34.69
CA LYS A 296 5.03 -2.95 35.46
C LYS A 296 6.16 -1.99 35.12
N ARG A 297 6.39 -1.69 33.85
CA ARG A 297 7.47 -0.80 33.40
C ARG A 297 7.22 0.67 33.75
N ILE A 298 5.99 1.15 33.63
CA ILE A 298 5.62 2.54 33.93
C ILE A 298 5.57 2.80 35.44
N THR A 299 5.15 1.83 36.26
CA THR A 299 5.09 2.00 37.72
C THR A 299 6.43 1.78 38.42
N THR A 300 7.42 1.19 37.75
CA THR A 300 8.74 0.94 38.36
C THR A 300 9.51 2.27 38.49
N PRO A 301 9.93 2.68 39.71
CA PRO A 301 10.67 3.92 39.90
C PRO A 301 12.03 3.87 39.18
N GLY A 302 12.39 4.93 38.46
CA GLY A 302 13.66 5.04 37.73
C GLY A 302 13.74 4.24 36.43
N HIS A 303 12.63 3.68 35.94
CA HIS A 303 12.61 2.97 34.66
C HIS A 303 12.45 3.95 33.49
N GLN A 304 13.32 3.84 32.48
CA GLN A 304 13.29 4.67 31.25
C GLN A 304 11.94 4.69 30.52
N ALA A 305 11.14 3.62 30.63
CA ALA A 305 9.84 3.51 29.98
C ALA A 305 8.83 4.53 30.52
N ARG A 306 8.96 4.92 31.79
CA ARG A 306 8.13 5.96 32.39
C ARG A 306 8.42 7.32 31.79
N GLU A 307 9.70 7.69 31.69
CA GLU A 307 10.12 8.97 31.11
C GLU A 307 9.74 9.08 29.63
N LEU A 308 9.96 8.01 28.86
CA LEU A 308 9.55 7.95 27.45
C LEU A 308 8.04 8.08 27.29
N PHE A 309 7.27 7.37 28.11
CA PHE A 309 5.81 7.45 28.07
C PHE A 309 5.29 8.84 28.45
N GLU A 310 5.81 9.45 29.53
CA GLU A 310 5.43 10.80 29.94
C GLU A 310 5.80 11.84 28.87
N LYS A 311 6.95 11.67 28.20
CA LYS A 311 7.37 12.52 27.07
C LYS A 311 6.41 12.40 25.89
N ASP A 312 6.04 11.18 25.49
CA ASP A 312 5.10 10.95 24.38
C ASP A 312 3.73 11.54 24.66
N VAL A 313 3.25 11.44 25.91
CA VAL A 313 1.99 12.07 26.36
C VAL A 313 2.08 13.59 26.22
N ALA A 314 3.20 14.19 26.64
CA ALA A 314 3.41 15.62 26.53
C ALA A 314 3.46 16.07 25.06
N GLU A 315 4.23 15.39 24.21
CA GLU A 315 4.34 15.70 22.78
C GLU A 315 2.99 15.58 22.08
N ARG A 316 2.27 14.46 22.28
CA ARG A 316 0.95 14.26 21.68
C ARG A 316 -0.06 15.29 22.13
N PHE A 317 -0.04 15.65 23.42
CA PHE A 317 -0.91 16.70 23.95
C PHE A 317 -0.59 18.07 23.30
N GLN A 318 0.68 18.42 23.11
CA GLN A 318 1.04 19.67 22.44
C GLN A 318 0.57 19.71 20.98
N THR A 319 0.68 18.59 20.24
CA THR A 319 0.17 18.50 18.86
C THR A 319 -1.33 18.75 18.80
N ILE A 320 -2.11 18.09 19.67
CA ILE A 320 -3.58 18.25 19.68
C ILE A 320 -3.95 19.67 20.11
N ARG A 321 -3.21 20.26 21.06
CA ARG A 321 -3.40 21.65 21.48
C ARG A 321 -3.08 22.65 20.37
N SER A 322 -2.04 22.43 19.58
CA SER A 322 -1.73 23.29 18.44
C SER A 322 -2.80 23.19 17.35
N MET A 323 -3.35 22.00 17.12
CA MET A 323 -4.45 21.80 16.18
C MET A 323 -5.71 22.55 16.64
N ALA A 324 -6.15 22.34 17.88
CA ALA A 324 -7.32 23.04 18.43
C ALA A 324 -7.15 24.58 18.43
N LYS A 325 -5.94 25.09 18.69
CA LYS A 325 -5.64 26.53 18.60
C LYS A 325 -5.66 27.09 17.18
N ARG A 326 -5.32 26.29 16.17
CA ARG A 326 -5.40 26.70 14.77
C ARG A 326 -6.86 26.76 14.33
N ASP A 327 -7.62 25.72 14.66
CA ASP A 327 -9.02 25.59 14.24
C ASP A 327 -9.91 26.62 14.95
N SER A 328 -9.64 26.95 16.22
CA SER A 328 -10.35 28.03 16.94
C SER A 328 -10.12 29.42 16.35
N ARG A 329 -8.92 29.70 15.79
CA ARG A 329 -8.65 30.96 15.08
C ARG A 329 -9.39 31.04 13.75
N GLU A 330 -9.57 29.91 13.07
CA GLU A 330 -10.33 29.83 11.81
C GLU A 330 -11.85 30.01 12.07
N THR A 331 -12.37 29.57 13.22
CA THR A 331 -13.80 29.77 13.57
C THR A 331 -14.16 31.19 14.03
N ASP A 332 -13.21 31.96 14.60
CA ASP A 332 -13.44 33.37 14.97
C ASP A 332 -13.49 34.32 13.75
N GLU A 333 -12.98 33.88 12.58
CA GLU A 333 -13.07 34.60 11.30
C GLU A 333 -14.32 34.23 10.48
N GLY A 334 -15.23 33.43 11.05
CA GLY A 334 -16.67 33.57 10.82
C GLY A 334 -17.21 33.46 9.39
N VAL A 335 -16.60 32.67 8.49
CA VAL A 335 -17.27 32.11 7.31
C VAL A 335 -16.61 30.77 7.00
N GLU A 336 -17.35 29.66 6.96
CA GLU A 336 -16.82 28.42 6.38
C GLU A 336 -16.63 28.59 4.87
N GLN A 337 -15.51 29.20 4.46
CA GLN A 337 -15.11 29.26 3.06
C GLN A 337 -14.29 28.02 2.73
N VAL A 338 -14.79 27.21 1.79
CA VAL A 338 -14.04 26.09 1.20
C VAL A 338 -12.97 26.68 0.28
N GLN A 339 -11.76 26.88 0.80
CA GLN A 339 -10.66 27.42 0.00
C GLN A 339 -9.96 26.31 -0.79
N LEU A 340 -9.89 26.46 -2.12
CA LEU A 340 -9.22 25.52 -3.00
C LEU A 340 -7.71 25.80 -3.02
N TYR A 341 -6.89 24.77 -2.74
CA TYR A 341 -5.42 24.81 -2.82
C TYR A 341 -4.88 23.77 -3.82
N PRO A 342 -3.82 24.09 -4.57
CA PRO A 342 -3.09 23.10 -5.35
C PRO A 342 -2.40 22.09 -4.43
N ALA A 343 -2.37 20.81 -4.82
CA ALA A 343 -1.86 19.70 -4.01
C ALA A 343 -0.32 19.73 -3.79
N GLY A 344 0.40 20.72 -4.32
CA GLY A 344 1.84 20.92 -4.12
C GLY A 344 2.38 22.20 -4.78
N GLU A 345 3.55 22.68 -4.32
CA GLU A 345 4.15 23.98 -4.67
C GLU A 345 4.38 24.25 -6.17
N ASN A 346 4.39 23.22 -7.02
CA ASN A 346 4.54 23.33 -8.48
C ASN A 346 3.32 22.83 -9.28
N SER A 347 2.18 22.58 -8.63
CA SER A 347 0.96 22.13 -9.32
C SER A 347 0.03 23.33 -9.58
N SER A 348 -0.39 23.53 -10.83
CA SER A 348 -1.38 24.55 -11.19
C SER A 348 -2.72 23.87 -11.45
N ILE A 349 -3.77 24.30 -10.74
CA ILE A 349 -5.14 23.85 -11.00
C ILE A 349 -5.61 24.53 -12.28
N ARG A 350 -5.90 23.75 -13.33
CA ARG A 350 -6.50 24.26 -14.57
C ARG A 350 -8.00 24.04 -14.53
N ILE A 351 -8.75 25.14 -14.45
CA ILE A 351 -10.21 25.13 -14.53
C ILE A 351 -10.59 25.13 -16.01
N GLN A 352 -11.41 24.16 -16.43
CA GLN A 352 -11.92 24.06 -17.81
C GLN A 352 -13.42 24.30 -17.79
N VAL A 353 -13.88 25.32 -18.53
CA VAL A 353 -15.31 25.61 -18.70
C VAL A 353 -15.86 24.82 -19.88
N PRO A 354 -16.99 24.09 -19.71
CA PRO A 354 -17.62 23.36 -20.81
C PRO A 354 -18.05 24.30 -21.96
N PRO A 355 -17.80 23.93 -23.24
CA PRO A 355 -18.19 24.74 -24.39
C PRO A 355 -19.72 24.83 -24.57
N VAL A 356 -20.19 25.93 -25.16
CA VAL A 356 -21.62 26.24 -25.36
C VAL A 356 -22.29 25.27 -26.34
N GLU A 357 -21.57 24.85 -27.39
CA GLU A 357 -22.06 23.89 -28.38
C GLU A 357 -21.18 22.62 -28.33
N SER A 358 -21.76 21.55 -27.80
CA SER A 358 -21.12 20.23 -27.73
C SER A 358 -22.07 19.15 -28.25
N GLU A 359 -21.53 18.24 -29.06
CA GLU A 359 -22.25 17.06 -29.58
C GLU A 359 -22.30 15.89 -28.59
N GLY A 360 -21.50 15.92 -27.52
CA GLY A 360 -21.48 14.87 -26.49
C GLY A 360 -22.50 15.08 -25.37
N GLU A 361 -23.24 14.03 -24.98
CA GLU A 361 -24.22 14.06 -23.89
C GLU A 361 -23.62 14.49 -22.54
N GLU A 362 -22.39 14.06 -22.24
CA GLU A 362 -21.69 14.41 -21.00
C GLU A 362 -21.36 15.90 -20.91
N ALA A 363 -20.90 16.50 -22.01
CA ALA A 363 -20.57 17.91 -22.06
C ALA A 363 -21.83 18.81 -22.04
N ARG A 364 -22.99 18.31 -22.52
CA ARG A 364 -24.28 19.00 -22.33
C ARG A 364 -24.71 19.00 -20.87
N LYS A 365 -24.59 17.87 -20.17
CA LYS A 365 -24.87 17.79 -18.72
C LYS A 365 -23.92 18.66 -17.89
N ALA A 366 -22.63 18.67 -18.24
CA ALA A 366 -21.65 19.53 -17.58
C ALA A 366 -21.97 21.02 -17.79
N ARG A 367 -22.44 21.41 -18.99
CA ARG A 367 -22.87 22.77 -19.29
C ARG A 367 -24.14 23.15 -18.51
N GLU A 368 -25.10 22.24 -18.39
CA GLU A 368 -26.32 22.46 -17.61
C GLU A 368 -26.00 22.71 -16.13
N ILE A 369 -25.07 21.94 -15.54
CA ILE A 369 -24.58 22.17 -14.18
C ILE A 369 -23.85 23.51 -14.07
N PHE A 370 -23.03 23.87 -15.07
CA PHE A 370 -22.33 25.16 -15.10
C PHE A 370 -23.31 26.34 -15.08
N GLU A 371 -24.43 26.23 -15.79
CA GLU A 371 -25.46 27.29 -15.85
C GLU A 371 -26.29 27.44 -14.57
N GLN A 372 -26.29 26.42 -13.70
CA GLN A 372 -26.93 26.48 -12.38
C GLN A 372 -26.12 27.28 -11.35
N PHE A 373 -24.84 27.58 -11.60
CA PHE A 373 -24.03 28.41 -10.71
C PHE A 373 -24.44 29.89 -10.74
N SER A 374 -24.10 30.61 -9.66
CA SER A 374 -24.33 32.05 -9.59
C SER A 374 -23.61 32.79 -10.73
N PRO A 375 -24.10 33.97 -11.17
CA PRO A 375 -23.43 34.76 -12.21
C PRO A 375 -21.98 35.09 -11.87
N GLU A 376 -21.70 35.32 -10.58
CA GLU A 376 -20.35 35.64 -10.09
C GLU A 376 -19.43 34.42 -10.13
N MET A 377 -19.91 33.24 -9.72
CA MET A 377 -19.14 31.99 -9.77
C MET A 377 -18.84 31.56 -11.21
N ARG A 378 -19.78 31.75 -12.14
CA ARG A 378 -19.56 31.49 -13.57
C ARG A 378 -18.48 32.39 -14.16
N ALA A 379 -18.49 33.68 -13.82
CA ALA A 379 -17.46 34.62 -14.27
C ALA A 379 -16.06 34.27 -13.71
N ALA A 380 -15.99 33.83 -12.45
CA ALA A 380 -14.74 33.39 -11.83
C ALA A 380 -14.19 32.10 -12.49
N LEU A 381 -15.07 31.14 -12.78
CA LEU A 381 -14.71 29.89 -13.48
C LEU A 381 -14.26 30.15 -14.93
N GLU A 382 -14.87 31.10 -15.64
CA GLU A 382 -14.49 31.51 -17.00
C GLU A 382 -13.12 32.21 -17.08
N ARG A 383 -12.74 32.94 -16.03
CA ARG A 383 -11.42 33.58 -15.94
C ARG A 383 -10.31 32.60 -15.58
N GLY A 384 -10.65 31.43 -15.06
CA GLY A 384 -9.71 30.33 -14.81
C GLY A 384 -8.69 30.60 -13.69
N LEU A 385 -8.91 31.64 -12.87
CA LEU A 385 -8.05 32.03 -11.76
C LEU A 385 -8.61 31.46 -10.45
N LEU A 386 -7.79 30.67 -9.76
CA LEU A 386 -8.16 30.03 -8.48
C LEU A 386 -8.52 31.04 -7.40
N GLU A 387 -7.85 32.19 -7.38
CA GLU A 387 -8.11 33.26 -6.40
C GLU A 387 -9.51 33.87 -6.55
N GLU A 388 -9.99 34.05 -7.78
CA GLU A 388 -11.33 34.60 -8.01
C GLU A 388 -12.42 33.60 -7.65
N VAL A 389 -12.18 32.30 -7.87
CA VAL A 389 -13.11 31.24 -7.46
C VAL A 389 -13.17 31.15 -5.93
N ASN A 390 -12.04 31.30 -5.24
CA ASN A 390 -11.99 31.34 -3.78
C ASN A 390 -12.65 32.60 -3.17
N ASN A 391 -12.73 33.71 -3.91
CA ASN A 391 -13.38 34.95 -3.45
C ASN A 391 -14.91 34.91 -3.54
N VAL A 392 -15.46 34.03 -4.39
CA VAL A 392 -16.90 33.91 -4.68
C VAL A 392 -17.50 32.61 -4.10
N SER A 393 -16.64 31.73 -3.57
CA SER A 393 -17.03 30.57 -2.78
C SER A 393 -17.25 30.93 -1.32
#